data_AF-A0A937WZT9-F1
#
_entry.id   AF-A0A937WZT9-F1
#
_cell.length_a   1.000
_cell.length_b   1.000
_cell.length_c   1.000
_cell.angle_alpha   90.00
_cell.angle_beta   90.00
_cell.angle_gamma   90.00
#
_symmetry.space_group_name_H-M   'P 1'
#
loop_
_entity.id
_entity.type
_entity.pdbx_description
1 polymer ?
#
loop_
_entity_poly.entity_id
_entity_poly.type
_entity_poly.pdbx_seq_one_letter_code
_entity_poly.pdbx_strand_id
1 'polypeptide(L)'
;MRRAVWLAFLLVWGCEFKGASSEDIPPVPHMEPVSIEEFGALVDTLSEPSGYFDSDNLISNESGYLNVVAKLRENEVSGGVYIGVGPDQNFTYIAKIRPAYAFILDIRRDNLLTHLLFKALFEMSGSRAEYLSLLFSKPWLPEWQPENPTIVDLIQYFESTPGDEGLFKQNWTAVRERVEGYGVRLTEEDLSRMALTYRTFFVDHLDMRWQFRDRGDQGIPFITYRDFLLGVDLEGMYGNFLHTDGDFAYVKAMQENNRIIPVTGDFAGPKALVSIADYTRFREEYVSAFYLSNVEFYLASNGQFGRFAENVAQLPIRENSMLIRAYVNLPGETHPLRQDEELLTTVLQPVASFNRIYAEGLYQSYYDTGTADYVEY
;
A
#
# COMPACT_ATOMS: atom_id res chain seq x y z
N MET A 1 -29.87 -42.83 50.27
CA MET A 1 -29.06 -41.59 50.32
C MET A 1 -28.01 -41.64 49.22
N ARG A 2 -28.32 -41.08 48.05
CA ARG A 2 -27.39 -40.90 46.92
C ARG A 2 -27.56 -39.48 46.41
N ARG A 3 -26.42 -38.80 46.22
CA ARG A 3 -26.28 -37.40 45.82
C ARG A 3 -26.90 -37.18 44.44
N ALA A 4 -27.78 -36.18 44.31
CA ALA A 4 -28.25 -35.67 43.03
C ALA A 4 -27.47 -34.38 42.72
N VAL A 5 -26.76 -34.41 41.61
CA VAL A 5 -26.06 -33.27 41.00
C VAL A 5 -27.09 -32.51 40.16
N TRP A 6 -27.24 -31.21 40.41
CA TRP A 6 -28.04 -30.34 39.56
C TRP A 6 -27.19 -29.87 38.37
N LEU A 7 -27.55 -30.30 37.16
CA LEU A 7 -27.09 -29.72 35.90
C LEU A 7 -27.87 -28.42 35.64
N ALA A 8 -27.15 -27.30 35.53
CA ALA A 8 -27.69 -26.08 34.97
C ALA A 8 -27.51 -26.12 33.44
N PHE A 9 -28.61 -26.00 32.70
CA PHE A 9 -28.61 -25.81 31.25
C PHE A 9 -28.15 -24.39 30.93
N LEU A 10 -26.98 -24.26 30.30
CA LEU A 10 -26.58 -23.05 29.59
C LEU A 10 -27.16 -23.12 28.17
N LEU A 11 -28.15 -22.27 27.89
CA LEU A 11 -28.62 -21.97 26.54
C LEU A 11 -27.50 -21.23 25.80
N VAL A 12 -26.82 -21.94 24.90
CA VAL A 12 -25.92 -21.33 23.91
C VAL A 12 -26.80 -20.76 22.80
N TRP A 13 -26.87 -19.44 22.72
CA TRP A 13 -27.45 -18.75 21.58
C TRP A 13 -26.38 -18.80 20.47
N GLY A 14 -26.61 -19.63 19.45
CA GLY A 14 -25.77 -19.68 18.26
C GLY A 14 -25.99 -18.41 17.45
N CYS A 15 -25.00 -17.52 17.42
CA CYS A 15 -24.85 -16.60 16.30
C CYS A 15 -24.30 -17.40 15.12
N GLU A 16 -25.17 -17.73 14.17
CA GLU A 16 -24.73 -18.11 12.82
C GLU A 16 -24.00 -16.90 12.21
N PHE A 17 -22.69 -17.03 12.05
CA PHE A 17 -21.94 -16.14 11.16
C PHE A 17 -22.42 -16.43 9.73
N LYS A 18 -23.35 -15.62 9.23
CA LYS A 18 -23.56 -15.50 7.79
C LYS A 18 -22.31 -14.83 7.22
N GLY A 19 -21.49 -15.60 6.51
CA GLY A 19 -20.46 -15.04 5.66
C GLY A 19 -21.07 -14.00 4.73
N ALA A 20 -20.43 -12.84 4.61
CA ALA A 20 -20.82 -11.82 3.66
C ALA A 20 -20.89 -12.45 2.26
N SER A 21 -22.06 -12.34 1.62
CA SER A 21 -22.23 -12.79 0.25
C SER A 21 -21.57 -11.79 -0.71
N SER A 22 -21.22 -12.22 -1.92
CA SER A 22 -20.63 -11.37 -2.96
C SER A 22 -21.50 -10.16 -3.37
N GLU A 23 -22.73 -10.05 -2.86
CA GLU A 23 -23.66 -8.94 -3.11
C GLU A 23 -23.45 -7.72 -2.20
N ASP A 24 -22.66 -7.82 -1.12
CA ASP A 24 -22.39 -6.70 -0.19
C ASP A 24 -21.15 -5.86 -0.58
N ILE A 25 -20.54 -6.12 -1.74
CA ILE A 25 -19.41 -5.34 -2.25
C ILE A 25 -19.99 -4.07 -2.91
N PRO A 26 -19.76 -2.86 -2.37
CA PRO A 26 -20.19 -1.65 -3.06
C PRO A 26 -19.58 -1.66 -4.47
N PRO A 27 -20.41 -1.48 -5.52
CA PRO A 27 -19.92 -1.55 -6.89
C PRO A 27 -18.81 -0.52 -7.07
N VAL A 28 -17.72 -0.92 -7.72
CA VAL A 28 -16.72 0.03 -8.24
C VAL A 28 -17.51 1.08 -9.02
N PRO A 29 -17.40 2.38 -8.70
CA PRO A 29 -18.10 3.40 -9.46
C PRO A 29 -17.79 3.19 -10.94
N HIS A 30 -18.83 3.13 -11.79
CA HIS A 30 -18.68 3.07 -13.24
C HIS A 30 -18.00 4.36 -13.70
N MET A 31 -16.67 4.35 -13.69
CA MET A 31 -15.83 5.41 -14.19
C MET A 31 -15.20 4.94 -15.49
N GLU A 32 -15.15 5.85 -16.45
CA GLU A 32 -14.46 5.62 -17.71
C GLU A 32 -13.00 5.21 -17.41
N PRO A 33 -12.53 4.09 -17.99
CA PRO A 33 -11.14 3.69 -17.89
C PRO A 33 -10.21 4.79 -18.40
N VAL A 34 -9.03 4.92 -17.80
CA VAL A 34 -7.96 5.73 -18.38
C VAL A 34 -7.42 4.96 -19.59
N SER A 35 -7.36 5.57 -20.76
CA SER A 35 -6.81 4.89 -21.94
C SER A 35 -5.33 4.56 -21.73
N ILE A 36 -4.78 3.58 -22.43
CA ILE A 36 -3.37 3.22 -22.23
C ILE A 36 -2.43 4.34 -22.70
N GLU A 37 -2.85 5.12 -23.70
CA GLU A 37 -2.14 6.32 -24.16
C GLU A 37 -2.18 7.43 -23.10
N GLU A 38 -3.33 7.65 -22.47
CA GLU A 38 -3.43 8.61 -21.35
C GLU A 38 -2.59 8.15 -20.16
N PHE A 39 -2.61 6.85 -19.82
CA PHE A 39 -1.79 6.28 -18.75
C PHE A 39 -0.30 6.54 -18.96
N GLY A 40 0.24 6.17 -20.13
CA GLY A 40 1.64 6.43 -20.46
C GLY A 40 1.99 7.92 -20.45
N ALA A 41 1.09 8.77 -20.98
CA ALA A 41 1.26 10.22 -20.95
C ALA A 41 1.24 10.81 -19.54
N LEU A 42 0.40 10.29 -18.63
CA LEU A 42 0.35 10.70 -17.23
C LEU A 42 1.62 10.32 -16.50
N VAL A 43 2.09 9.07 -16.64
CA VAL A 43 3.35 8.62 -16.04
C VAL A 43 4.50 9.54 -16.44
N ASP A 44 4.60 9.86 -17.74
CA ASP A 44 5.65 10.74 -18.27
C ASP A 44 5.50 12.21 -17.84
N THR A 45 4.27 12.73 -17.89
CA THR A 45 4.01 14.16 -17.66
C THR A 45 4.08 14.51 -16.19
N LEU A 46 3.60 13.64 -15.31
CA LEU A 46 3.61 13.86 -13.86
C LEU A 46 5.00 13.62 -13.27
N SER A 47 5.78 12.69 -13.83
CA SER A 47 7.09 12.34 -13.27
C SER A 47 8.14 13.44 -13.45
N GLU A 48 9.11 13.43 -12.55
CA GLU A 48 10.34 14.23 -12.58
C GLU A 48 11.59 13.30 -12.52
N PRO A 49 12.82 13.83 -12.66
CA PRO A 49 14.02 12.99 -12.59
C PRO A 49 14.10 12.23 -11.26
N SER A 50 14.57 10.99 -11.32
CA SER A 50 14.78 10.17 -10.12
C SER A 50 15.77 10.83 -9.16
N GLY A 51 15.42 10.84 -7.88
CA GLY A 51 16.34 11.15 -6.79
C GLY A 51 17.01 9.89 -6.24
N TYR A 52 17.61 10.04 -5.05
CA TYR A 52 18.37 9.00 -4.37
C TYR A 52 17.69 8.58 -3.06
N PHE A 53 17.73 7.28 -2.78
CA PHE A 53 17.39 6.68 -1.49
C PHE A 53 18.26 5.43 -1.30
N ASP A 54 18.67 5.12 -0.06
CA ASP A 54 19.74 4.17 0.24
C ASP A 54 19.30 2.70 0.36
N SER A 55 18.11 2.37 -0.15
CA SER A 55 17.52 1.03 -0.15
C SER A 55 16.62 0.79 -1.37
N ASP A 56 16.39 -0.48 -1.70
CA ASP A 56 15.54 -0.88 -2.82
C ASP A 56 14.04 -0.82 -2.50
N ASN A 57 13.62 -0.77 -1.22
CA ASN A 57 12.23 -0.72 -0.71
C ASN A 57 11.23 -1.46 -1.63
N LEU A 58 11.45 -2.76 -1.85
CA LEU A 58 10.58 -3.56 -2.71
C LEU A 58 9.26 -3.93 -2.01
N ILE A 59 9.27 -3.94 -0.67
CA ILE A 59 8.15 -4.25 0.21
C ILE A 59 8.09 -3.25 1.37
N SER A 60 6.91 -3.10 1.99
CA SER A 60 6.77 -2.40 3.26
C SER A 60 7.37 -3.20 4.43
N ASN A 61 7.86 -2.50 5.45
CA ASN A 61 8.29 -3.05 6.74
C ASN A 61 7.45 -2.51 7.91
N GLU A 62 6.31 -1.90 7.62
CA GLU A 62 5.40 -1.31 8.61
C GLU A 62 4.50 -2.39 9.20
N SER A 63 4.75 -2.81 10.45
CA SER A 63 3.91 -3.79 11.16
C SER A 63 2.53 -3.24 11.52
N GLY A 64 2.45 -1.95 11.86
CA GLY A 64 1.24 -1.28 12.34
C GLY A 64 0.34 -0.65 11.25
N TYR A 65 0.61 -0.90 9.97
CA TYR A 65 -0.08 -0.21 8.86
C TYR A 65 -1.61 -0.38 8.85
N LEU A 66 -2.14 -1.40 9.53
CA LEU A 66 -3.58 -1.63 9.66
C LEU A 66 -4.23 -0.90 10.84
N ASN A 67 -3.45 -0.39 11.81
CA ASN A 67 -3.97 0.20 13.05
C ASN A 67 -4.92 1.38 12.79
N VAL A 68 -4.76 2.05 11.65
CA VAL A 68 -5.56 3.22 11.27
C VAL A 68 -6.80 2.89 10.42
N VAL A 69 -6.97 1.66 9.96
CA VAL A 69 -8.04 1.30 9.00
C VAL A 69 -9.43 1.53 9.60
N ALA A 70 -9.64 1.17 10.87
CA ALA A 70 -10.89 1.45 11.56
C ALA A 70 -11.19 2.95 11.62
N LYS A 71 -10.18 3.78 11.91
CA LYS A 71 -10.33 5.24 11.97
C LYS A 71 -10.53 5.90 10.62
N LEU A 72 -9.92 5.39 9.55
CA LEU A 72 -10.21 5.85 8.19
C LEU A 72 -11.70 5.67 7.87
N ARG A 73 -12.28 4.52 8.25
CA ARG A 73 -13.73 4.26 8.07
C ARG A 73 -14.60 5.16 8.96
N GLU A 74 -14.25 5.32 10.25
CA GLU A 74 -14.98 6.18 11.19
C GLU A 74 -14.98 7.66 10.76
N ASN A 75 -13.91 8.12 10.11
CA ASN A 75 -13.79 9.46 9.56
C ASN A 75 -14.30 9.55 8.10
N GLU A 76 -15.03 8.55 7.63
CA GLU A 76 -15.67 8.52 6.31
C GLU A 76 -14.68 8.74 5.14
N VAL A 77 -13.42 8.31 5.30
CA VAL A 77 -12.39 8.41 4.26
C VAL A 77 -12.69 7.38 3.18
N SER A 78 -13.32 7.83 2.10
CA SER A 78 -13.68 7.00 0.96
C SER A 78 -13.69 7.78 -0.35
N GLY A 79 -13.54 7.08 -1.48
CA GLY A 79 -13.59 7.68 -2.82
C GLY A 79 -12.44 8.65 -3.09
N GLY A 80 -12.66 9.59 -4.02
CA GLY A 80 -11.69 10.64 -4.36
C GLY A 80 -10.37 10.10 -4.92
N VAL A 81 -9.28 10.81 -4.66
CA VAL A 81 -7.93 10.44 -5.06
C VAL A 81 -7.13 9.98 -3.86
N TYR A 82 -6.47 8.84 -4.02
CA TYR A 82 -5.42 8.39 -3.11
C TYR A 82 -4.05 8.79 -3.64
N ILE A 83 -3.19 9.32 -2.79
CA ILE A 83 -1.77 9.54 -3.10
C ILE A 83 -0.97 8.72 -2.08
N GLY A 84 0.10 8.06 -2.51
CA GLY A 84 0.96 7.37 -1.55
C GLY A 84 2.38 7.16 -2.03
N VAL A 85 3.34 7.14 -1.10
CA VAL A 85 4.70 6.65 -1.38
C VAL A 85 4.71 5.12 -1.39
N GLY A 86 5.49 4.53 -2.28
CA GLY A 86 5.53 3.08 -2.46
C GLY A 86 6.11 2.29 -1.27
N PRO A 87 6.07 0.94 -1.33
CA PRO A 87 5.53 0.14 -2.43
C PRO A 87 4.10 -0.37 -2.20
N ASP A 88 3.89 -1.57 -1.66
CA ASP A 88 2.68 -2.37 -1.82
C ASP A 88 1.64 -2.25 -0.70
N GLN A 89 1.98 -1.65 0.43
CA GLN A 89 1.03 -1.22 1.45
C GLN A 89 -0.06 -0.29 0.91
N ASN A 90 0.24 0.44 -0.17
CA ASN A 90 -0.72 1.25 -0.91
C ASN A 90 -1.92 0.43 -1.38
N PHE A 91 -1.74 -0.82 -1.81
CA PHE A 91 -2.85 -1.63 -2.31
C PHE A 91 -3.87 -1.93 -1.22
N THR A 92 -3.43 -2.08 0.03
CA THR A 92 -4.36 -2.23 1.16
C THR A 92 -5.14 -0.95 1.42
N TYR A 93 -4.49 0.21 1.47
CA TYR A 93 -5.20 1.48 1.63
C TYR A 93 -6.16 1.76 0.47
N ILE A 94 -5.75 1.51 -0.77
CA ILE A 94 -6.61 1.59 -1.96
C ILE A 94 -7.82 0.66 -1.83
N ALA A 95 -7.63 -0.58 -1.38
CA ALA A 95 -8.71 -1.52 -1.17
C ALA A 95 -9.68 -1.09 -0.05
N LYS A 96 -9.21 -0.43 1.00
CA LYS A 96 -10.08 0.03 2.10
C LYS A 96 -10.76 1.36 1.83
N ILE A 97 -10.08 2.31 1.19
CA ILE A 97 -10.60 3.65 0.88
C ILE A 97 -11.44 3.65 -0.40
N ARG A 98 -11.19 2.71 -1.31
CA ARG A 98 -11.88 2.59 -2.60
C ARG A 98 -11.83 3.90 -3.41
N PRO A 99 -10.63 4.47 -3.69
CA PRO A 99 -10.50 5.73 -4.40
C PRO A 99 -10.81 5.56 -5.89
N ALA A 100 -11.17 6.67 -6.54
CA ALA A 100 -11.39 6.75 -7.96
C ALA A 100 -10.09 6.65 -8.77
N TYR A 101 -9.05 7.33 -8.29
CA TYR A 101 -7.69 7.31 -8.84
C TYR A 101 -6.69 7.12 -7.70
N ALA A 102 -5.57 6.48 -8.00
CA ALA A 102 -4.45 6.38 -7.09
C ALA A 102 -3.16 6.80 -7.79
N PHE A 103 -2.38 7.66 -7.14
CA PHE A 103 -1.04 8.04 -7.59
C PHE A 103 -0.02 7.48 -6.61
N ILE A 104 0.87 6.62 -7.10
CA ILE A 104 1.98 6.11 -6.29
C ILE A 104 3.23 6.91 -6.63
N LEU A 105 3.56 7.87 -5.77
CA LEU A 105 4.63 8.84 -5.98
C LEU A 105 5.83 8.50 -5.09
N ASP A 106 6.96 8.15 -5.71
CA ASP A 106 8.20 7.82 -5.01
C ASP A 106 9.38 8.53 -5.66
N ILE A 107 10.37 8.93 -4.86
CA ILE A 107 11.57 9.64 -5.35
C ILE A 107 12.38 8.78 -6.32
N ARG A 108 12.22 7.45 -6.28
CA ARG A 108 12.96 6.50 -7.12
C ARG A 108 12.12 6.03 -8.30
N ARG A 109 12.76 6.01 -9.48
CA ARG A 109 12.23 5.33 -10.66
C ARG A 109 12.00 3.83 -10.45
N ASP A 110 12.76 3.18 -9.58
CA ASP A 110 12.63 1.74 -9.28
C ASP A 110 11.27 1.38 -8.72
N ASN A 111 10.68 2.28 -7.93
CA ASN A 111 9.36 2.04 -7.39
C ASN A 111 8.30 2.10 -8.50
N LEU A 112 8.41 3.05 -9.44
CA LEU A 112 7.57 3.08 -10.63
C LEU A 112 7.67 1.78 -11.42
N LEU A 113 8.88 1.28 -11.67
CA LEU A 113 9.10 0.00 -12.35
C LEU A 113 8.46 -1.18 -11.60
N THR A 114 8.58 -1.19 -10.27
CA THR A 114 7.97 -2.21 -9.40
C THR A 114 6.44 -2.17 -9.49
N HIS A 115 5.83 -0.98 -9.54
CA HIS A 115 4.38 -0.86 -9.72
C HIS A 115 3.90 -1.24 -11.14
N LEU A 116 4.72 -1.05 -12.19
CA LEU A 116 4.41 -1.58 -13.53
C LEU A 116 4.47 -3.11 -13.56
N LEU A 117 5.42 -3.72 -12.84
CA LEU A 117 5.46 -5.17 -12.61
C LEU A 117 4.17 -5.63 -11.90
N PHE A 118 3.80 -5.02 -10.78
CA PHE A 118 2.56 -5.37 -10.07
C PHE A 118 1.33 -5.23 -10.96
N LYS A 119 1.22 -4.15 -11.74
CA LYS A 119 0.13 -3.95 -12.71
C LYS A 119 0.00 -5.13 -13.67
N ALA A 120 1.10 -5.58 -14.27
CA ALA A 120 1.09 -6.77 -15.15
C ALA A 120 0.65 -8.04 -14.41
N LEU A 121 1.11 -8.25 -13.17
CA LEU A 121 0.70 -9.40 -12.37
C LEU A 121 -0.80 -9.37 -12.00
N PHE A 122 -1.36 -8.20 -11.70
CA PHE A 122 -2.81 -8.03 -11.48
C PHE A 122 -3.64 -8.29 -12.74
N GLU A 123 -3.20 -7.79 -13.91
CA GLU A 123 -3.88 -8.05 -15.18
C GLU A 123 -3.83 -9.52 -15.61
N MET A 124 -2.75 -10.22 -15.24
CA MET A 124 -2.56 -11.64 -15.55
C MET A 124 -3.28 -12.59 -14.58
N SER A 125 -3.73 -12.11 -13.41
CA SER A 125 -4.32 -12.95 -12.36
C SER A 125 -5.84 -12.88 -12.36
N GLY A 126 -6.52 -14.02 -12.29
CA GLY A 126 -7.97 -14.12 -12.09
C GLY A 126 -8.39 -14.20 -10.62
N SER A 127 -7.45 -14.47 -9.70
CA SER A 127 -7.72 -14.63 -8.27
C SER A 127 -6.52 -14.23 -7.40
N ARG A 128 -6.73 -14.11 -6.09
CA ARG A 128 -5.67 -13.89 -5.08
C ARG A 128 -4.57 -14.96 -5.15
N ALA A 129 -4.95 -16.22 -5.36
CA ALA A 129 -4.01 -17.33 -5.46
C ALA A 129 -3.19 -17.26 -6.74
N GLU A 130 -3.82 -16.92 -7.88
CA GLU A 130 -3.11 -16.73 -9.14
C GLU A 130 -2.16 -15.52 -9.09
N TYR A 131 -2.54 -14.44 -8.38
CA TYR A 131 -1.65 -13.31 -8.15
C TYR A 131 -0.38 -13.73 -7.39
N LEU A 132 -0.51 -14.47 -6.29
CA LEU A 132 0.63 -14.96 -5.51
C LEU A 132 1.48 -15.98 -6.30
N SER A 133 0.82 -16.86 -7.08
CA SER A 133 1.47 -17.79 -8.01
C SER A 133 2.35 -17.07 -9.02
N LEU A 134 1.84 -16.01 -9.63
CA LEU A 134 2.58 -15.17 -10.57
C LEU A 134 3.68 -14.38 -9.87
N LEU A 135 3.38 -13.70 -8.75
CA LEU A 135 4.34 -12.88 -7.99
C LEU A 135 5.58 -13.68 -7.61
N PHE A 136 5.37 -14.93 -7.17
CA PHE A 136 6.43 -15.77 -6.69
C PHE A 136 6.89 -16.83 -7.69
N SER A 137 6.31 -16.88 -8.89
CA SER A 137 6.54 -17.93 -9.89
C SER A 137 6.53 -19.34 -9.29
N LYS A 138 5.50 -19.61 -8.47
CA LYS A 138 5.24 -20.91 -7.85
C LYS A 138 3.97 -21.49 -8.44
N PRO A 139 3.94 -22.78 -8.82
CA PRO A 139 2.76 -23.38 -9.41
C PRO A 139 1.57 -23.29 -8.44
N TRP A 140 0.42 -22.91 -8.98
CA TRP A 140 -0.87 -23.01 -8.31
C TRP A 140 -1.64 -24.17 -8.93
N LEU A 141 -1.85 -25.23 -8.16
CA LEU A 141 -2.57 -26.41 -8.63
C LEU A 141 -4.07 -26.22 -8.37
N PRO A 142 -4.92 -26.19 -9.40
CA PRO A 142 -6.38 -26.09 -9.23
C PRO A 142 -7.00 -27.22 -8.39
N GLU A 143 -6.28 -28.32 -8.17
CA GLU A 143 -6.73 -29.41 -7.30
C GLU A 143 -6.69 -29.02 -5.81
N TRP A 144 -5.86 -28.04 -5.43
CA TRP A 144 -5.87 -27.40 -4.12
C TRP A 144 -6.80 -26.17 -4.19
N GLN A 145 -8.10 -26.42 -4.26
CA GLN A 145 -9.15 -25.40 -4.23
C GLN A 145 -10.00 -25.58 -2.96
N PRO A 146 -9.51 -25.21 -1.76
CA PRO A 146 -10.43 -24.96 -0.67
C PRO A 146 -11.48 -23.94 -1.14
N GLU A 147 -12.76 -24.16 -0.82
CA GLU A 147 -13.80 -23.18 -1.09
C GLU A 147 -13.45 -21.89 -0.32
N ASN A 148 -13.08 -20.82 -1.04
CA ASN A 148 -12.66 -19.53 -0.48
C ASN A 148 -11.47 -19.61 0.49
N PRO A 149 -10.23 -19.84 0.01
CA PRO A 149 -9.07 -19.87 0.89
C PRO A 149 -8.92 -18.57 1.68
N THR A 150 -8.59 -18.69 2.95
CA THR A 150 -8.16 -17.54 3.75
C THR A 150 -6.78 -17.09 3.28
N ILE A 151 -6.38 -15.87 3.66
CA ILE A 151 -5.01 -15.41 3.42
C ILE A 151 -3.98 -16.32 4.10
N VAL A 152 -4.29 -16.87 5.28
CA VAL A 152 -3.40 -17.80 5.98
C VAL A 152 -3.19 -19.08 5.16
N ASP A 153 -4.27 -19.64 4.60
CA ASP A 153 -4.18 -20.82 3.74
C ASP A 153 -3.30 -20.56 2.51
N LEU A 154 -3.53 -19.42 1.83
CA LEU A 154 -2.74 -18.98 0.67
C LEU A 154 -1.25 -18.87 1.01
N ILE A 155 -0.92 -18.18 2.10
CA ILE A 155 0.47 -17.97 2.52
C ILE A 155 1.11 -19.31 2.88
N GLN A 156 0.42 -20.19 3.62
CA GLN A 156 0.93 -21.52 3.96
C GLN A 156 1.17 -22.39 2.71
N TYR A 157 0.29 -22.31 1.71
CA TYR A 157 0.48 -23.01 0.45
C TYR A 157 1.75 -22.56 -0.26
N PHE A 158 1.93 -21.25 -0.44
CA PHE A 158 3.10 -20.72 -1.16
C PHE A 158 4.39 -20.80 -0.35
N GLU A 159 4.32 -20.85 0.98
CA GLU A 159 5.46 -21.16 1.85
C GLU A 159 6.01 -22.57 1.59
N SER A 160 5.12 -23.56 1.47
CA SER A 160 5.50 -24.97 1.28
C SER A 160 5.73 -25.38 -0.19
N THR A 161 5.24 -24.59 -1.14
CA THR A 161 5.41 -24.85 -2.57
C THR A 161 6.82 -24.46 -3.02
N PRO A 162 7.55 -25.27 -3.81
CA PRO A 162 8.84 -24.86 -4.37
C PRO A 162 8.68 -23.87 -5.53
N GLY A 163 9.68 -23.00 -5.73
CA GLY A 163 9.76 -22.15 -6.92
C GLY A 163 10.01 -22.95 -8.19
N ASP A 164 9.44 -22.51 -9.32
CA ASP A 164 9.66 -23.11 -10.63
C ASP A 164 10.36 -22.11 -11.57
N GLU A 165 11.62 -22.39 -11.91
CA GLU A 165 12.44 -21.54 -12.79
C GLU A 165 11.93 -21.51 -14.24
N GLY A 166 11.26 -22.57 -14.70
CA GLY A 166 10.59 -22.60 -16.00
C GLY A 166 9.38 -21.68 -16.01
N LEU A 167 8.57 -21.74 -14.96
CA LEU A 167 7.43 -20.84 -14.74
C LEU A 167 7.89 -19.39 -14.62
N PHE A 168 8.98 -19.12 -13.89
CA PHE A 168 9.56 -17.78 -13.78
C PHE A 168 9.91 -17.19 -15.16
N LYS A 169 10.59 -17.95 -16.01
CA LYS A 169 10.94 -17.51 -17.37
C LYS A 169 9.71 -17.23 -18.22
N GLN A 170 8.71 -18.11 -18.15
CA GLN A 170 7.44 -17.95 -18.86
C GLN A 170 6.70 -16.69 -18.40
N ASN A 171 6.56 -16.51 -17.09
CA ASN A 171 5.89 -15.35 -16.50
C ASN A 171 6.63 -14.06 -16.84
N TRP A 172 7.96 -14.04 -16.77
CA TRP A 172 8.74 -12.85 -17.12
C TRP A 172 8.55 -12.44 -18.58
N THR A 173 8.50 -13.39 -19.52
CA THR A 173 8.18 -13.08 -20.92
C THR A 173 6.81 -12.40 -21.05
N ALA A 174 5.79 -12.92 -20.37
CA ALA A 174 4.44 -12.36 -20.41
C ALA A 174 4.35 -10.98 -19.73
N VAL A 175 5.05 -10.80 -18.59
CA VAL A 175 5.15 -9.51 -17.89
C VAL A 175 5.82 -8.47 -18.79
N ARG A 176 6.96 -8.80 -19.39
CA ARG A 176 7.70 -7.90 -20.28
C ARG A 176 6.82 -7.41 -21.43
N GLU A 177 6.12 -8.32 -22.11
CA GLU A 177 5.23 -7.98 -23.22
C GLU A 177 4.13 -6.98 -22.80
N ARG A 178 3.53 -7.16 -21.62
CA ARG A 178 2.51 -6.22 -21.10
C ARG A 178 3.08 -4.86 -20.76
N VAL A 179 4.19 -4.87 -20.02
CA VAL A 179 4.84 -3.64 -19.55
C VAL A 179 5.30 -2.78 -20.73
N GLU A 180 5.85 -3.38 -21.78
CA GLU A 180 6.21 -2.69 -23.03
C GLU A 180 4.98 -2.10 -23.75
N GLY A 181 3.79 -2.68 -23.53
CA GLY A 181 2.51 -2.21 -24.08
C GLY A 181 1.86 -1.05 -23.31
N TYR A 182 2.37 -0.65 -22.14
CA TYR A 182 1.71 0.38 -21.31
C TYR A 182 1.94 1.83 -21.78
N GLY A 183 2.66 2.05 -22.87
CA GLY A 183 2.93 3.39 -23.38
C GLY A 183 3.90 4.21 -22.51
N VAL A 184 4.51 3.60 -21.48
CA VAL A 184 5.57 4.22 -20.67
C VAL A 184 6.90 4.07 -21.38
N ARG A 185 7.70 5.15 -21.42
CA ARG A 185 9.06 5.08 -21.98
C ARG A 185 9.99 4.32 -21.06
N LEU A 186 10.34 3.11 -21.47
CA LEU A 186 11.25 2.21 -20.76
C LEU A 186 12.55 2.03 -21.54
N THR A 187 13.66 2.00 -20.80
CA THR A 187 14.99 1.66 -21.31
C THR A 187 15.30 0.18 -21.06
N GLU A 188 16.32 -0.37 -21.72
CA GLU A 188 16.80 -1.72 -21.40
C GLU A 188 17.34 -1.83 -19.97
N GLU A 189 17.85 -0.73 -19.40
CA GLU A 189 18.21 -0.67 -17.99
C GLU A 189 16.98 -0.83 -17.10
N ASP A 190 15.89 -0.10 -17.40
CA ASP A 190 14.62 -0.24 -16.66
C ASP A 190 14.10 -1.68 -16.68
N LEU A 191 14.09 -2.32 -17.85
CA LEU A 191 13.67 -3.71 -17.99
C LEU A 191 14.59 -4.68 -17.22
N SER A 192 15.89 -4.42 -17.21
CA SER A 192 16.86 -5.21 -16.45
C SER A 192 16.66 -5.07 -14.93
N ARG A 193 16.37 -3.85 -14.46
CA ARG A 193 16.07 -3.60 -13.04
C ARG A 193 14.74 -4.22 -12.62
N MET A 194 13.72 -4.14 -13.47
CA MET A 194 12.45 -4.82 -13.23
C MET A 194 12.60 -6.35 -13.19
N ALA A 195 13.43 -6.93 -14.07
CA ALA A 195 13.75 -8.35 -14.04
C ALA A 195 14.45 -8.75 -12.74
N LEU A 196 15.35 -7.92 -12.22
CA LEU A 196 16.00 -8.13 -10.93
C LEU A 196 14.98 -8.09 -9.79
N THR A 197 14.11 -7.08 -9.75
CA THR A 197 13.03 -6.99 -8.76
C THR A 197 12.15 -8.25 -8.78
N TYR A 198 11.71 -8.68 -9.96
CA TYR A 198 10.87 -9.88 -10.08
C TYR A 198 11.62 -11.15 -9.65
N ARG A 199 12.92 -11.25 -9.97
CA ARG A 199 13.80 -12.32 -9.49
C ARG A 199 13.90 -12.33 -7.96
N THR A 200 13.96 -11.18 -7.30
CA THR A 200 13.96 -11.09 -5.83
C THR A 200 12.68 -11.67 -5.23
N PHE A 201 11.50 -11.32 -5.77
CA PHE A 201 10.24 -11.96 -5.35
C PHE A 201 10.25 -13.48 -5.55
N PHE A 202 10.84 -13.97 -6.65
CA PHE A 202 10.97 -15.40 -6.89
C PHE A 202 11.92 -16.11 -5.92
N VAL A 203 13.09 -15.53 -5.64
CA VAL A 203 14.15 -16.16 -4.84
C VAL A 203 13.86 -16.06 -3.33
N ASP A 204 13.54 -14.85 -2.86
CA ASP A 204 13.41 -14.56 -1.43
C ASP A 204 11.96 -14.75 -0.95
N HIS A 205 10.98 -14.55 -1.83
CA HIS A 205 9.58 -14.87 -1.62
C HIS A 205 9.00 -14.29 -0.31
N LEU A 206 8.63 -15.14 0.65
CA LEU A 206 7.96 -14.75 1.90
C LEU A 206 8.97 -14.25 2.93
N ASP A 207 10.24 -14.63 2.75
CA ASP A 207 11.36 -14.27 3.64
C ASP A 207 11.99 -12.93 3.28
N MET A 208 11.51 -12.27 2.21
CA MET A 208 11.94 -10.91 1.86
C MET A 208 11.83 -9.99 3.07
N ARG A 209 12.87 -9.17 3.27
CA ARG A 209 12.92 -8.13 4.30
C ARG A 209 13.41 -6.84 3.69
N TRP A 210 13.01 -5.73 4.30
CA TRP A 210 13.62 -4.44 4.01
C TRP A 210 15.10 -4.43 4.42
N GLN A 211 15.96 -3.88 3.56
CA GLN A 211 17.41 -3.78 3.81
C GLN A 211 18.00 -2.50 3.18
N PHE A 212 19.02 -1.96 3.83
CA PHE A 212 19.90 -0.94 3.25
C PHE A 212 20.79 -1.58 2.17
N ARG A 213 20.94 -0.93 1.00
CA ARG A 213 21.75 -1.45 -0.13
C ARG A 213 23.15 -1.88 0.29
N ASP A 214 23.85 -1.01 1.03
CA ASP A 214 25.25 -1.22 1.39
C ASP A 214 25.46 -1.65 2.85
N ARG A 215 24.39 -1.71 3.65
CA ARG A 215 24.48 -1.89 5.12
C ARG A 215 23.64 -3.05 5.66
N GLY A 216 22.90 -3.76 4.79
CA GLY A 216 22.00 -4.85 5.21
C GLY A 216 20.91 -4.35 6.15
N ASP A 217 20.54 -5.14 7.16
CA ASP A 217 19.53 -4.78 8.16
C ASP A 217 20.08 -3.94 9.33
N GLN A 218 21.41 -3.81 9.45
CA GLN A 218 22.10 -3.21 10.61
C GLN A 218 21.68 -3.80 11.97
N GLY A 219 21.22 -5.06 12.00
CA GLY A 219 20.67 -5.69 13.19
C GLY A 219 19.28 -5.17 13.61
N ILE A 220 18.62 -4.36 12.78
CA ILE A 220 17.26 -3.90 12.99
C ILE A 220 16.30 -5.03 12.60
N PRO A 221 15.37 -5.45 13.47
CA PRO A 221 14.48 -6.59 13.22
C PRO A 221 13.30 -6.20 12.32
N PHE A 222 13.56 -5.82 11.07
CA PHE A 222 12.48 -5.54 10.11
C PHE A 222 11.64 -6.79 9.85
N ILE A 223 10.31 -6.65 9.79
CA ILE A 223 9.40 -7.76 9.53
C ILE A 223 9.63 -8.40 8.15
N THR A 224 9.22 -9.66 7.99
CA THR A 224 9.23 -10.33 6.68
C THR A 224 8.05 -9.90 5.81
N TYR A 225 8.10 -10.21 4.52
CA TYR A 225 6.95 -10.08 3.65
C TYR A 225 5.77 -10.94 4.10
N ARG A 226 6.05 -12.13 4.63
CA ARG A 226 5.05 -12.99 5.28
C ARG A 226 4.32 -12.28 6.41
N ASP A 227 5.07 -11.66 7.31
CA ASP A 227 4.52 -10.94 8.47
C ASP A 227 3.69 -9.73 8.02
N PHE A 228 4.14 -9.01 6.99
CA PHE A 228 3.38 -7.90 6.40
C PHE A 228 2.05 -8.37 5.79
N LEU A 229 2.06 -9.45 5.00
CA LEU A 229 0.86 -10.00 4.39
C LEU A 229 -0.12 -10.54 5.43
N LEU A 230 0.39 -11.10 6.53
CA LEU A 230 -0.40 -11.62 7.66
C LEU A 230 -0.56 -10.61 8.80
N GLY A 231 -0.27 -9.33 8.57
CA GLY A 231 -0.52 -8.28 9.55
C GLY A 231 -1.99 -8.23 9.95
N VAL A 232 -2.23 -7.85 11.21
CA VAL A 232 -3.58 -7.68 11.79
C VAL A 232 -3.78 -6.25 12.27
N ASP A 233 -5.03 -5.81 12.35
CA ASP A 233 -5.40 -4.56 13.02
C ASP A 233 -5.41 -4.73 14.56
N LEU A 234 -5.83 -3.67 15.27
CA LEU A 234 -5.88 -3.62 16.73
C LEU A 234 -6.89 -4.60 17.33
N GLU A 235 -7.86 -5.06 16.53
CA GLU A 235 -8.83 -6.08 16.88
C GLU A 235 -8.35 -7.51 16.56
N GLY A 236 -7.15 -7.66 15.99
CA GLY A 236 -6.58 -8.95 15.61
C GLY A 236 -7.12 -9.51 14.28
N MET A 237 -7.71 -8.66 13.44
CA MET A 237 -8.28 -9.05 12.15
C MET A 237 -7.29 -8.78 11.00
N TYR A 238 -7.17 -9.73 10.08
CA TYR A 238 -6.38 -9.54 8.86
C TYR A 238 -7.00 -8.46 7.97
N GLY A 239 -6.15 -7.56 7.45
CA GLY A 239 -6.62 -6.40 6.69
C GLY A 239 -6.00 -6.20 5.31
N ASN A 240 -4.98 -6.98 4.94
CA ASN A 240 -4.25 -6.84 3.67
C ASN A 240 -5.18 -6.92 2.44
N PHE A 241 -4.80 -6.32 1.30
CA PHE A 241 -5.58 -6.39 0.06
C PHE A 241 -5.84 -7.83 -0.46
N LEU A 242 -5.02 -8.80 -0.04
CA LEU A 242 -5.20 -10.24 -0.31
C LEU A 242 -6.10 -10.94 0.73
N HIS A 243 -6.64 -10.23 1.71
CA HIS A 243 -7.49 -10.83 2.74
C HIS A 243 -8.82 -11.32 2.17
N THR A 244 -9.47 -10.52 1.32
CA THR A 244 -10.78 -10.83 0.74
C THR A 244 -10.76 -10.76 -0.78
N ASP A 245 -11.63 -11.53 -1.45
CA ASP A 245 -11.78 -11.44 -2.91
C ASP A 245 -12.27 -10.06 -3.36
N GLY A 246 -13.11 -9.40 -2.56
CA GLY A 246 -13.63 -8.07 -2.86
C GLY A 246 -12.59 -6.95 -2.78
N ASP A 247 -11.60 -7.06 -1.89
CA ASP A 247 -10.46 -6.14 -1.82
C ASP A 247 -9.52 -6.34 -3.02
N PHE A 248 -9.16 -7.59 -3.29
CA PHE A 248 -8.33 -7.94 -4.44
C PHE A 248 -8.96 -7.52 -5.77
N ALA A 249 -10.24 -7.84 -5.98
CA ALA A 249 -10.96 -7.52 -7.20
C ALA A 249 -11.04 -6.02 -7.46
N TYR A 250 -11.10 -5.20 -6.40
CA TYR A 250 -11.09 -3.75 -6.53
C TYR A 250 -9.75 -3.21 -7.01
N VAL A 251 -8.65 -3.63 -6.38
CA VAL A 251 -7.30 -3.22 -6.79
C VAL A 251 -7.03 -3.68 -8.21
N LYS A 252 -7.36 -4.94 -8.54
CA LYS A 252 -7.27 -5.49 -9.89
C LYS A 252 -8.06 -4.65 -10.90
N ALA A 253 -9.32 -4.33 -10.59
CA ALA A 253 -10.14 -3.51 -11.47
C ALA A 253 -9.55 -2.10 -11.65
N MET A 254 -8.93 -1.50 -10.64
CA MET A 254 -8.23 -0.23 -10.82
C MET A 254 -6.99 -0.37 -11.71
N GLN A 255 -6.22 -1.45 -11.58
CA GLN A 255 -5.08 -1.74 -12.45
C GLN A 255 -5.50 -1.90 -13.91
N GLU A 256 -6.51 -2.73 -14.19
CA GLU A 256 -7.03 -2.99 -15.55
C GLU A 256 -7.61 -1.73 -16.20
N ASN A 257 -8.20 -0.85 -15.40
CA ASN A 257 -8.73 0.43 -15.87
C ASN A 257 -7.68 1.56 -15.89
N ASN A 258 -6.39 1.23 -15.67
CA ASN A 258 -5.27 2.17 -15.68
C ASN A 258 -5.39 3.34 -14.68
N ARG A 259 -6.04 3.11 -13.53
CA ARG A 259 -6.32 4.13 -12.49
C ARG A 259 -5.38 4.11 -11.29
N ILE A 260 -4.37 3.22 -11.29
CA ILE A 260 -3.23 3.27 -10.35
C ILE A 260 -2.02 3.71 -11.17
N ILE A 261 -1.63 4.98 -11.04
CA ILE A 261 -0.60 5.63 -11.84
C ILE A 261 0.68 5.77 -11.01
N PRO A 262 1.76 5.04 -11.33
CA PRO A 262 3.04 5.25 -10.68
C PRO A 262 3.75 6.49 -11.24
N VAL A 263 4.35 7.29 -10.36
CA VAL A 263 5.00 8.56 -10.67
C VAL A 263 6.34 8.62 -9.96
N THR A 264 7.40 9.02 -10.67
CA THR A 264 8.68 9.34 -10.03
C THR A 264 8.70 10.80 -9.59
N GLY A 265 9.00 11.07 -8.33
CA GLY A 265 9.22 12.42 -7.82
C GLY A 265 9.32 12.54 -6.30
N ASP A 266 9.84 13.69 -5.88
CA ASP A 266 9.97 14.10 -4.48
C ASP A 266 8.67 14.80 -4.03
N PHE A 267 8.17 14.50 -2.84
CA PHE A 267 7.04 15.20 -2.23
C PHE A 267 7.31 16.69 -2.02
N ALA A 268 8.58 17.06 -1.78
CA ALA A 268 9.05 18.44 -1.75
C ALA A 268 9.56 18.92 -3.13
N GLY A 269 9.40 18.13 -4.20
CA GLY A 269 9.78 18.47 -5.56
C GLY A 269 8.95 19.61 -6.15
N PRO A 270 9.41 20.26 -7.24
CA PRO A 270 8.68 21.35 -7.88
C PRO A 270 7.47 20.90 -8.69
N LYS A 271 7.41 19.62 -9.07
CA LYS A 271 6.55 19.18 -10.18
C LYS A 271 5.57 18.10 -9.78
N ALA A 272 6.04 16.93 -9.36
CA ALA A 272 5.18 15.73 -9.34
C ALA A 272 3.90 15.89 -8.49
N LEU A 273 4.05 16.27 -7.22
CA LEU A 273 2.90 16.46 -6.32
C LEU A 273 1.98 17.62 -6.77
N VAL A 274 2.56 18.70 -7.30
CA VAL A 274 1.81 19.86 -7.83
C VAL A 274 1.01 19.46 -9.08
N SER A 275 1.61 18.71 -10.00
CA SER A 275 0.94 18.25 -11.21
C SER A 275 -0.15 17.21 -10.91
N ILE A 276 0.02 16.38 -9.87
CA ILE A 276 -1.04 15.50 -9.38
C ILE A 276 -2.21 16.34 -8.82
N ALA A 277 -1.93 17.44 -8.10
CA ALA A 277 -2.96 18.35 -7.62
C ALA A 277 -3.76 18.96 -8.77
N ASP A 278 -3.07 19.41 -9.83
CA ASP A 278 -3.69 19.98 -11.02
C ASP A 278 -4.52 18.96 -11.80
N TYR A 279 -4.03 17.73 -11.96
CA TYR A 279 -4.80 16.64 -12.57
C TYR A 279 -6.03 16.31 -11.73
N THR A 280 -5.90 16.26 -10.40
CA THR A 280 -7.02 16.01 -9.49
C THR A 280 -8.11 17.07 -9.65
N ARG A 281 -7.74 18.35 -9.75
CA ARG A 281 -8.69 19.45 -10.05
C ARG A 281 -9.32 19.32 -11.43
N PHE A 282 -8.52 18.96 -12.44
CA PHE A 282 -9.01 18.76 -13.81
C PHE A 282 -10.06 17.66 -13.90
N ARG A 283 -9.93 16.61 -13.08
CA ARG A 283 -10.93 15.53 -12.93
C ARG A 283 -12.10 15.91 -12.03
N GLU A 284 -12.14 17.13 -11.49
CA GLU A 284 -13.14 17.60 -10.51
C GLU A 284 -13.19 16.72 -9.24
N GLU A 285 -12.06 16.12 -8.88
CA GLU A 285 -11.89 15.26 -7.72
C GLU A 285 -11.19 15.97 -6.55
N TYR A 286 -11.07 15.27 -5.42
CA TYR A 286 -10.33 15.71 -4.23
C TYR A 286 -9.46 14.57 -3.70
N VAL A 287 -8.39 14.89 -2.98
CA VAL A 287 -7.53 13.90 -2.31
C VAL A 287 -8.22 13.44 -1.03
N SER A 288 -8.66 12.19 -0.97
CA SER A 288 -9.28 11.61 0.24
C SER A 288 -8.22 11.16 1.23
N ALA A 289 -7.12 10.60 0.74
CA ALA A 289 -6.01 10.19 1.59
C ALA A 289 -4.66 10.41 0.91
N PHE A 290 -3.67 10.79 1.71
CA PHE A 290 -2.28 10.90 1.29
C PHE A 290 -1.36 10.17 2.27
N TYR A 291 -0.87 9.01 1.83
CA TYR A 291 0.03 8.15 2.58
C TYR A 291 1.51 8.54 2.38
N LEU A 292 2.18 8.83 3.49
CA LEU A 292 3.51 9.42 3.52
C LEU A 292 4.61 8.45 3.95
N SER A 293 4.26 7.27 4.48
CA SER A 293 5.21 6.43 5.22
C SER A 293 6.01 7.30 6.20
N ASN A 294 7.33 7.12 6.26
CA ASN A 294 8.25 7.92 7.06
C ASN A 294 8.94 9.05 6.27
N VAL A 295 8.45 9.45 5.09
CA VAL A 295 9.11 10.43 4.20
C VAL A 295 9.44 11.74 4.92
N GLU A 296 8.57 12.20 5.81
CA GLU A 296 8.76 13.46 6.54
C GLU A 296 9.96 13.44 7.49
N PHE A 297 10.38 12.27 7.97
CA PHE A 297 11.61 12.14 8.75
C PHE A 297 12.82 12.64 7.96
N TYR A 298 12.88 12.28 6.68
CA TYR A 298 13.93 12.72 5.76
C TYR A 298 13.75 14.18 5.35
N LEU A 299 12.53 14.61 5.03
CA LEU A 299 12.26 16.00 4.62
C LEU A 299 12.56 16.99 5.74
N ALA A 300 12.23 16.66 6.99
CA ALA A 300 12.58 17.49 8.15
C ALA A 300 14.09 17.58 8.33
N SER A 301 14.79 16.43 8.28
CA SER A 301 16.24 16.36 8.43
C SER A 301 17.00 17.13 7.33
N ASN A 302 16.46 17.15 6.11
CA ASN A 302 17.06 17.82 4.95
C ASN A 302 16.61 19.29 4.77
N GLY A 303 15.80 19.83 5.69
CA GLY A 303 15.29 21.20 5.57
C GLY A 303 14.30 21.42 4.43
N GLN A 304 13.67 20.37 3.93
CA GLN A 304 12.70 20.39 2.83
C GLN A 304 11.24 20.35 3.28
N PHE A 305 10.98 20.20 4.59
CA PHE A 305 9.63 20.10 5.14
C PHE A 305 8.73 21.29 4.76
N GLY A 306 9.26 22.52 4.74
CA GLY A 306 8.47 23.69 4.36
C GLY A 306 7.94 23.63 2.94
N ARG A 307 8.78 23.23 1.99
CA ARG A 307 8.38 23.07 0.58
C ARG A 307 7.38 21.93 0.38
N PHE A 308 7.54 20.85 1.15
CA PHE A 308 6.52 19.80 1.20
C PHE A 308 5.18 20.33 1.70
N ALA A 309 5.17 21.09 2.80
CA ALA A 309 3.93 21.67 3.32
C ALA A 309 3.27 22.66 2.33
N GLU A 310 4.06 23.45 1.62
CA GLU A 310 3.59 24.31 0.51
C GLU A 310 2.95 23.49 -0.63
N ASN A 311 3.48 22.31 -0.95
CA ASN A 311 2.89 21.42 -1.94
C ASN A 311 1.60 20.76 -1.42
N VAL A 312 1.55 20.32 -0.16
CA VAL A 312 0.34 19.75 0.47
C VAL A 312 -0.79 20.77 0.52
N ALA A 313 -0.47 22.04 0.81
CA ALA A 313 -1.44 23.14 0.82
C ALA A 313 -2.08 23.40 -0.57
N GLN A 314 -1.47 22.90 -1.65
CA GLN A 314 -2.01 22.99 -3.00
C GLN A 314 -2.90 21.80 -3.37
N LEU A 315 -3.08 20.79 -2.53
CA LEU A 315 -3.97 19.67 -2.86
C LEU A 315 -5.45 20.10 -2.77
N PRO A 316 -6.32 19.72 -3.73
CA PRO A 316 -7.76 19.85 -3.54
C PRO A 316 -8.21 18.86 -2.46
N ILE A 317 -8.70 19.36 -1.33
CA ILE A 317 -9.08 18.55 -0.16
C ILE A 317 -10.52 18.80 0.26
N ARG A 318 -11.05 17.89 1.08
CA ARG A 318 -12.31 18.04 1.83
C ARG A 318 -12.03 17.90 3.33
N GLU A 319 -13.07 18.06 4.14
CA GLU A 319 -12.98 17.97 5.60
C GLU A 319 -12.45 16.61 6.08
N ASN A 320 -12.84 15.52 5.41
CA ASN A 320 -12.41 14.16 5.71
C ASN A 320 -11.09 13.76 5.02
N SER A 321 -10.35 14.68 4.39
CA SER A 321 -9.06 14.34 3.79
C SER A 321 -8.01 14.04 4.86
N MET A 322 -7.38 12.88 4.79
CA MET A 322 -6.43 12.41 5.82
C MET A 322 -5.00 12.21 5.28
N LEU A 323 -4.02 12.60 6.09
CA LEU A 323 -2.64 12.18 5.96
C LEU A 323 -2.45 10.89 6.76
N ILE A 324 -1.74 9.92 6.17
CA ILE A 324 -1.41 8.65 6.81
C ILE A 324 0.12 8.57 6.89
N ARG A 325 0.67 8.45 8.10
CA ARG A 325 2.11 8.51 8.36
C ARG A 325 2.59 7.24 9.03
N ALA A 326 3.85 6.89 8.82
CA ALA A 326 4.59 5.93 9.62
C ALA A 326 5.67 6.69 10.40
N TYR A 327 5.28 7.20 11.58
CA TYR A 327 6.14 8.03 12.42
C TYR A 327 7.30 7.20 12.99
N VAL A 328 8.53 7.69 12.84
CA VAL A 328 9.75 7.04 13.34
C VAL A 328 9.89 7.31 14.84
N ASN A 329 9.82 6.26 15.64
CA ASN A 329 10.00 6.37 17.09
C ASN A 329 11.47 6.60 17.44
N LEU A 330 11.82 7.84 17.82
CA LEU A 330 13.17 8.20 18.27
C LEU A 330 13.31 8.02 19.79
N PRO A 331 14.52 7.74 20.31
CA PRO A 331 14.77 7.68 21.75
C PRO A 331 14.34 8.98 22.46
N GLY A 332 13.38 8.87 23.39
CA GLY A 332 12.83 10.01 24.13
C GLY A 332 11.70 10.77 23.43
N GLU A 333 11.37 10.43 22.19
CA GLU A 333 10.36 11.08 21.35
C GLU A 333 9.43 10.02 20.70
N THR A 334 9.05 9.01 21.49
CA THR A 334 8.14 7.95 21.05
C THR A 334 6.70 8.48 20.96
N HIS A 335 5.98 8.06 19.92
CA HIS A 335 4.58 8.46 19.74
C HIS A 335 3.67 7.85 20.83
N PRO A 336 2.65 8.57 21.34
CA PRO A 336 1.72 8.04 22.34
C PRO A 336 0.93 6.80 21.91
N LEU A 337 0.59 6.69 20.61
CA LEU A 337 -0.13 5.54 20.03
C LEU A 337 0.74 4.32 19.71
N ARG A 338 2.03 4.37 20.01
CA ARG A 338 2.97 3.30 19.69
C ARG A 338 2.52 2.00 20.35
N GLN A 339 2.37 0.93 19.56
CA GLN A 339 2.19 -0.41 20.11
C GLN A 339 3.53 -1.03 20.47
N ASP A 340 3.51 -1.98 21.40
CA ASP A 340 4.73 -2.65 21.87
C ASP A 340 5.53 -3.22 20.69
N GLU A 341 6.85 -3.02 20.72
CA GLU A 341 7.81 -3.50 19.72
C GLU A 341 7.76 -2.81 18.33
N GLU A 342 6.79 -1.93 18.05
CA GLU A 342 6.74 -1.20 16.78
C GLU A 342 7.92 -0.21 16.64
N LEU A 343 8.61 -0.28 15.50
CA LEU A 343 9.62 0.70 15.08
C LEU A 343 8.96 1.99 14.58
N LEU A 344 7.85 1.84 13.84
CA LEU A 344 7.10 2.91 13.22
C LEU A 344 5.67 2.89 13.76
N THR A 345 5.16 4.05 14.18
CA THR A 345 3.77 4.19 14.61
C THR A 345 2.94 4.79 13.49
N THR A 346 1.87 4.09 13.10
CA THR A 346 0.99 4.59 12.04
C THR A 346 0.05 5.67 12.60
N VAL A 347 0.05 6.86 12.00
CA VAL A 347 -0.68 8.02 12.52
C VAL A 347 -1.57 8.62 11.45
N LEU A 348 -2.81 8.98 11.81
CA LEU A 348 -3.70 9.78 10.97
C LEU A 348 -3.72 11.23 11.41
N GLN A 349 -3.77 12.14 10.44
CA GLN A 349 -3.95 13.55 10.69
C GLN A 349 -4.82 14.19 9.60
N PRO A 350 -5.86 14.98 9.93
CA PRO A 350 -6.60 15.71 8.91
C PRO A 350 -5.67 16.65 8.12
N VAL A 351 -5.74 16.63 6.78
CA VAL A 351 -4.89 17.49 5.91
C VAL A 351 -5.16 18.97 6.21
N ALA A 352 -6.42 19.32 6.49
CA ALA A 352 -6.79 20.68 6.89
C ALA A 352 -6.10 21.12 8.21
N SER A 353 -5.96 20.20 9.16
CA SER A 353 -5.24 20.48 10.41
C SER A 353 -3.75 20.67 10.17
N PHE A 354 -3.12 19.77 9.41
CA PHE A 354 -1.72 19.91 9.01
C PHE A 354 -1.43 21.28 8.39
N ASN A 355 -2.23 21.69 7.41
CA ASN A 355 -2.08 23.00 6.73
C ASN A 355 -2.22 24.18 7.70
N ARG A 356 -3.19 24.11 8.63
CA ARG A 356 -3.41 25.15 9.64
C ARG A 356 -2.23 25.26 10.60
N ILE A 357 -1.79 24.14 11.18
CA ILE A 357 -0.67 24.07 12.15
C ILE A 357 0.62 24.57 11.50
N TYR A 358 0.86 24.21 10.24
CA TYR A 358 1.99 24.72 9.49
C TYR A 358 1.91 26.24 9.26
N ALA A 359 0.75 26.76 8.84
CA ALA A 359 0.55 28.20 8.62
C ALA A 359 0.70 29.03 9.91
N GLU A 360 0.36 28.46 11.07
CA GLU A 360 0.56 29.05 12.39
C GLU A 360 2.01 28.95 12.90
N GLY A 361 2.89 28.24 12.17
CA GLY A 361 4.30 28.04 12.53
C GLY A 361 4.48 27.13 13.74
N LEU A 362 3.55 26.20 13.98
CA LEU A 362 3.54 25.35 15.19
C LEU A 362 4.36 24.07 15.06
N TYR A 363 4.78 23.67 13.85
CA TYR A 363 5.76 22.60 13.67
C TYR A 363 7.18 23.10 14.00
N GLN A 364 7.68 22.78 15.19
CA GLN A 364 8.99 23.21 15.69
C GLN A 364 10.05 22.11 15.60
N SER A 365 9.60 20.86 15.52
CA SER A 365 10.43 19.65 15.55
C SER A 365 9.78 18.53 14.73
N TYR A 366 10.55 17.46 14.48
CA TYR A 366 10.00 16.24 13.89
C TYR A 366 8.92 15.59 14.77
N TYR A 367 9.06 15.67 16.10
CA TYR A 367 8.06 15.15 17.04
C TYR A 367 6.67 15.75 16.79
N ASP A 368 6.60 17.03 16.45
CA ASP A 368 5.35 17.71 16.18
C ASP A 368 4.65 17.15 14.93
N THR A 369 5.39 16.64 13.92
CA THR A 369 4.78 16.06 12.71
C THR A 369 3.99 14.79 13.00
N GLY A 370 4.37 14.06 14.05
CA GLY A 370 3.63 12.89 14.54
C GLY A 370 2.54 13.23 15.54
N THR A 371 2.74 14.25 16.39
CA THR A 371 1.92 14.43 17.61
C THR A 371 1.01 15.65 17.62
N ALA A 372 1.10 16.52 16.61
CA ALA A 372 0.23 17.69 16.53
C ALA A 372 -1.13 17.34 15.87
N ASP A 373 -2.20 17.36 16.67
CA ASP A 373 -3.61 17.22 16.23
C ASP A 373 -3.87 15.99 15.33
N TYR A 374 -3.47 14.82 15.85
CA TYR A 374 -3.66 13.51 15.23
C TYR A 374 -4.95 12.84 15.70
N VAL A 375 -5.42 11.83 14.95
CA VAL A 375 -6.59 11.01 15.34
C VAL A 375 -6.15 9.89 16.27
N GLU A 376 -6.69 9.86 17.48
CA GLU A 376 -6.48 8.78 18.46
C GLU A 376 -7.25 7.51 18.09
N TYR A 377 -6.70 6.35 18.47
CA TYR A 377 -7.34 5.04 18.36
C TYR A 377 -7.09 4.13 19.55
#